data_AF-A0A0B5IJL5-F1
#
_entry.id   AF-A0A0B5IJL5-F1
#
_cell.length_a   1.000
_cell.length_b   1.000
_cell.length_c   1.000
_cell.angle_alpha   90.00
_cell.angle_beta   90.00
_cell.angle_gamma   90.00
#
_symmetry.space_group_name_H-M   'P 1'
#
loop_
_entity.id
_entity.type
_entity.pdbx_description
1 polymer ?
#
loop_
_entity_poly.entity_id
_entity_poly.type
_entity_poly.pdbx_seq_one_letter_code
_entity_poly.pdbx_strand_id
1 'polypeptide(L)'
;MVLLLAGTGGGVYWATQGTGKSVRDVGAQPGEAGVRDTWTTTSEAVRRGDGETVCALMTVDYRKKLEDTAPDKCAKAVGELFASSESSTLDEAASGSLREVAVQGEWAEVVQVRPGDPEPSYSYMERFGDRWRWSHRVLFAEFHPEKCPQVTWNDSGSQDPRCRLESLFPPDASGQ
;
A
#
# COMPACT_ATOMS: atom_id res chain seq x y z
N MET A 1 30.61 15.27 -32.69
CA MET A 1 30.57 13.91 -33.27
C MET A 1 29.72 13.07 -32.33
N VAL A 2 28.46 12.84 -32.72
CA VAL A 2 27.44 12.14 -31.92
C VAL A 2 27.48 10.67 -32.33
N LEU A 3 27.75 9.78 -31.38
CA LEU A 3 27.61 8.34 -31.57
C LEU A 3 26.22 7.94 -31.04
N LEU A 4 25.26 7.92 -31.96
CA LEU A 4 23.94 7.33 -31.78
C LEU A 4 24.06 5.82 -31.98
N LEU A 5 24.05 5.06 -30.89
CA LEU A 5 23.71 3.64 -30.92
C LEU A 5 22.21 3.50 -30.69
N ALA A 6 21.47 3.39 -31.79
CA ALA A 6 20.07 3.06 -31.82
C ALA A 6 19.87 1.58 -31.45
N GLY A 7 19.56 1.32 -30.19
CA GLY A 7 18.94 0.07 -29.73
C GLY A 7 17.47 0.34 -29.45
N THR A 8 16.59 -0.10 -30.36
CA THR A 8 15.14 0.03 -30.25
C THR A 8 14.60 -0.83 -29.11
N GLY A 9 13.85 -0.24 -28.18
CA GLY A 9 13.04 -0.96 -27.19
C GLY A 9 13.43 -0.72 -25.73
N GLY A 10 13.61 0.54 -25.33
CA GLY A 10 13.72 0.91 -23.91
C GLY A 10 12.90 2.16 -23.68
N GLY A 11 11.74 2.02 -23.02
CA GLY A 11 10.95 3.16 -22.58
C GLY A 11 11.81 4.07 -21.73
N VAL A 12 11.99 5.32 -22.19
CA VAL A 12 12.69 6.35 -21.44
C VAL A 12 11.78 6.76 -20.29
N TYR A 13 11.98 6.16 -19.13
CA TYR A 13 11.40 6.67 -17.88
C TYR A 13 12.16 7.95 -17.54
N TRP A 14 11.51 9.09 -17.74
CA TRP A 14 11.98 10.37 -17.25
C TRP A 14 11.89 10.35 -15.72
N ALA A 15 13.05 10.21 -15.06
CA ALA A 15 13.17 10.46 -13.64
C ALA A 15 13.17 11.98 -13.43
N THR A 16 12.11 12.52 -12.85
CA THR A 16 12.13 13.87 -12.31
C THR A 16 13.11 13.87 -11.12
N GLN A 17 14.14 14.72 -11.20
CA GLN A 17 15.10 14.94 -10.12
C GLN A 17 14.41 15.66 -8.95
N GLY A 18 13.76 14.89 -8.08
CA GLY A 18 13.62 15.23 -6.66
C GLY A 18 14.78 14.61 -5.90
N THR A 19 15.40 15.35 -4.99
CA THR A 19 16.52 14.90 -4.15
C THR A 19 16.11 13.85 -3.11
N GLY A 20 15.57 12.71 -3.54
CA GLY A 20 15.15 11.60 -2.71
C GLY A 20 15.71 10.28 -3.26
N LYS A 21 15.99 9.32 -2.40
CA LYS A 21 16.28 7.93 -2.79
C LYS A 21 15.34 7.51 -3.93
N SER A 22 15.88 6.90 -4.97
CA SER A 22 15.04 6.28 -6.00
C SER A 22 14.03 5.35 -5.31
N VAL A 23 12.73 5.48 -5.60
CA VAL A 23 11.66 4.60 -5.08
C VAL A 23 12.00 3.12 -5.30
N ARG A 24 12.91 2.85 -6.25
CA ARG A 24 13.55 1.54 -6.41
C ARG A 24 14.09 1.05 -5.07
N ASP A 25 14.95 1.75 -4.38
CA ASP A 25 15.65 1.17 -3.21
C ASP A 25 14.81 1.07 -1.93
N VAL A 26 13.59 1.60 -1.95
CA VAL A 26 12.66 1.60 -0.81
C VAL A 26 12.23 0.18 -0.48
N GLY A 27 12.32 -0.18 0.80
CA GLY A 27 11.89 -1.48 1.31
C GLY A 27 12.85 -2.63 1.00
N ALA A 28 14.06 -2.34 0.52
CA ALA A 28 15.04 -3.37 0.17
C ALA A 28 15.54 -4.17 1.38
N GLN A 29 15.60 -3.53 2.56
CA GLN A 29 16.03 -4.21 3.79
C GLN A 29 15.08 -5.37 4.13
N PRO A 30 15.60 -6.55 4.52
CA PRO A 30 14.77 -7.64 4.99
C PRO A 30 14.14 -7.31 6.35
N GLY A 31 13.01 -7.96 6.66
CA GLY A 31 12.33 -7.80 7.95
C GLY A 31 11.69 -6.42 8.14
N GLU A 32 11.43 -6.06 9.40
CA GLU A 32 10.61 -4.89 9.74
C GLU A 32 11.20 -3.56 9.28
N ALA A 33 12.53 -3.44 9.19
CA ALA A 33 13.17 -2.19 8.80
C ALA A 33 12.77 -1.77 7.37
N GLY A 34 12.71 -2.73 6.44
CA GLY A 34 12.23 -2.46 5.07
C GLY A 34 10.72 -2.19 5.00
N VAL A 35 9.94 -2.83 5.88
CA VAL A 35 8.49 -2.56 5.98
C VAL A 35 8.26 -1.12 6.47
N ARG A 36 8.96 -0.68 7.52
CA ARG A 36 8.88 0.68 8.05
C ARG A 36 9.33 1.73 7.04
N ASP A 37 10.40 1.45 6.28
CA ASP A 37 10.89 2.32 5.20
C ASP A 37 9.82 2.50 4.10
N THR A 38 9.19 1.40 3.70
CA THR A 38 8.10 1.40 2.72
C THR A 38 6.88 2.18 3.22
N TRP A 39 6.46 1.95 4.48
CA TRP A 39 5.35 2.67 5.09
C TRP A 39 5.64 4.17 5.18
N THR A 40 6.82 4.55 5.67
CA THR A 40 7.22 5.97 5.83
C THR A 40 7.21 6.69 4.49
N THR A 41 7.79 6.06 3.47
CA THR A 41 7.82 6.62 2.11
C THR A 41 6.41 6.77 1.54
N THR A 42 5.52 5.81 1.83
CA THR A 42 4.12 5.88 1.42
C THR A 42 3.40 7.05 2.11
N SER A 43 3.52 7.18 3.43
CA SER A 43 2.89 8.28 4.19
C SER A 43 3.40 9.66 3.77
N GLU A 44 4.67 9.78 3.40
CA GLU A 44 5.20 11.01 2.79
C GLU A 44 4.62 11.28 1.41
N ALA A 45 4.50 10.25 0.56
CA ALA A 45 3.93 10.39 -0.77
C ALA A 45 2.46 10.83 -0.70
N VAL A 46 1.67 10.24 0.20
CA VAL A 46 0.27 10.66 0.45
C VAL A 46 0.20 12.13 0.87
N ARG A 47 1.02 12.59 1.83
CA ARG A 47 1.06 14.02 2.23
C ARG A 47 1.39 14.96 1.09
N ARG A 48 2.23 14.52 0.15
CA ARG A 48 2.62 15.30 -1.02
C ARG A 48 1.65 15.19 -2.19
N GLY A 49 0.59 14.38 -2.08
CA GLY A 49 -0.29 14.06 -3.20
C GLY A 49 0.42 13.31 -4.34
N ASP A 50 1.51 12.61 -4.04
CA ASP A 50 2.36 11.91 -5.02
C ASP A 50 1.82 10.50 -5.31
N GLY A 51 0.82 10.44 -6.18
CA GLY A 51 0.20 9.18 -6.60
C GLY A 51 1.15 8.24 -7.36
N GLU A 52 2.17 8.78 -8.05
CA GLU A 52 3.16 7.96 -8.77
C GLU A 52 3.99 7.13 -7.80
N THR A 53 4.51 7.76 -6.73
CA THR A 53 5.27 7.06 -5.70
C THR A 53 4.42 6.03 -4.98
N VAL A 54 3.17 6.36 -4.61
CA VAL A 54 2.25 5.41 -3.96
C VAL A 54 2.04 4.17 -4.83
N CYS A 55 1.73 4.35 -6.12
CA CYS A 55 1.57 3.24 -7.06
C CYS A 55 2.87 2.44 -7.27
N ALA A 56 4.03 3.08 -7.23
CA ALA A 56 5.32 2.39 -7.35
C ALA A 56 5.66 1.51 -6.12
N LEU A 57 5.06 1.78 -4.96
CA LEU A 57 5.19 1.01 -3.73
C LEU A 57 4.16 -0.12 -3.59
N MET A 58 3.28 -0.31 -4.57
CA MET A 58 2.33 -1.41 -4.66
C MET A 58 2.89 -2.57 -5.50
N THR A 59 2.36 -3.77 -5.27
CA THR A 59 2.56 -4.90 -6.17
C THR A 59 1.89 -4.65 -7.52
N VAL A 60 2.36 -5.34 -8.56
CA VAL A 60 1.81 -5.19 -9.92
C VAL A 60 0.33 -5.50 -9.95
N ASP A 61 -0.07 -6.59 -9.30
CA ASP A 61 -1.47 -7.03 -9.30
C ASP A 61 -2.36 -6.08 -8.51
N TYR A 62 -1.84 -5.47 -7.45
CA TYR A 62 -2.62 -4.48 -6.71
C TYR A 62 -2.86 -3.20 -7.51
N ARG A 63 -1.86 -2.72 -8.25
CA ARG A 63 -2.09 -1.61 -9.19
C ARG A 63 -3.15 -1.95 -10.22
N LYS A 64 -3.09 -3.14 -10.82
CA LYS A 64 -4.09 -3.58 -11.81
C LYS A 64 -5.49 -3.58 -11.22
N LYS A 65 -5.66 -4.08 -9.99
CA LYS A 65 -6.95 -4.06 -9.30
C LYS A 65 -7.52 -2.65 -9.15
N LEU A 66 -6.68 -1.65 -8.86
CA LEU A 66 -7.11 -0.25 -8.81
C LEU A 66 -7.44 0.30 -10.21
N GLU A 67 -6.64 -0.03 -11.22
CA GLU A 67 -6.88 0.35 -12.63
C GLU A 67 -8.13 -0.33 -13.22
N ASP A 68 -8.53 -1.49 -12.72
CA ASP A 68 -9.77 -2.16 -13.13
C ASP A 68 -11.00 -1.43 -12.55
N THR A 69 -10.86 -0.77 -11.40
CA THR A 69 -11.93 0.02 -10.77
C THR A 69 -12.03 1.45 -11.29
N ALA A 70 -10.96 1.99 -11.85
CA ALA A 70 -10.92 3.30 -12.51
C ALA A 70 -10.09 3.17 -13.80
N PRO A 71 -10.66 3.33 -15.00
CA PRO A 71 -10.01 3.01 -16.29
C PRO A 71 -8.78 3.87 -16.64
N ASP A 72 -8.34 4.70 -15.70
CA ASP A 72 -7.17 5.54 -15.75
C ASP A 72 -5.96 4.85 -15.07
N LYS A 73 -4.75 5.22 -15.49
CA LYS A 73 -3.51 4.70 -14.87
C LYS A 73 -3.53 4.92 -13.36
N CYS A 74 -3.00 3.97 -12.57
CA CYS A 74 -3.02 4.00 -11.11
C CYS A 74 -2.67 5.38 -10.52
N ALA A 75 -1.63 6.05 -11.04
CA ALA A 75 -1.22 7.36 -10.55
C ALA A 75 -2.30 8.44 -10.70
N LYS A 76 -3.10 8.40 -11.77
CA LYS A 76 -4.22 9.30 -11.97
C LYS A 76 -5.39 8.94 -11.05
N ALA A 77 -5.73 7.67 -10.89
CA ALA A 77 -6.76 7.24 -9.94
C ALA A 77 -6.42 7.65 -8.49
N VAL A 78 -5.17 7.42 -8.07
CA VAL A 78 -4.68 7.84 -6.75
C VAL A 78 -4.59 9.36 -6.63
N GLY A 79 -4.15 10.05 -7.69
CA GLY A 79 -4.08 11.51 -7.72
C GLY A 79 -5.47 12.17 -7.67
N GLU A 80 -6.47 11.58 -8.32
CA GLU A 80 -7.87 12.02 -8.27
C GLU A 80 -8.48 11.80 -6.88
N LEU A 81 -8.20 10.65 -6.25
CA LEU A 81 -8.56 10.44 -4.84
C LEU A 81 -8.00 11.57 -3.99
N PHE A 82 -6.71 11.88 -4.13
CA PHE A 82 -6.09 12.97 -3.38
C PHE A 82 -6.68 14.35 -3.71
N ALA A 83 -6.95 14.64 -4.98
CA ALA A 83 -7.52 15.92 -5.40
C ALA A 83 -8.99 16.10 -4.97
N SER A 84 -9.74 15.00 -4.85
CA SER A 84 -11.13 14.98 -4.38
C SER A 84 -11.25 15.02 -2.86
N SER A 85 -10.19 14.64 -2.15
CA SER A 85 -10.08 14.73 -0.70
C SER A 85 -9.84 16.19 -0.27
N GLU A 86 -10.52 16.65 0.80
CA GLU A 86 -10.15 17.90 1.44
C GLU A 86 -8.71 17.81 1.98
N SER A 87 -7.95 18.90 1.99
CA SER A 87 -6.56 18.88 2.49
C SER A 87 -6.47 18.38 3.94
N SER A 88 -7.48 18.66 4.76
CA SER A 88 -7.67 18.12 6.11
C SER A 88 -7.75 16.60 6.12
N THR A 89 -8.46 15.99 5.17
CA THR A 89 -8.61 14.53 5.05
C THR A 89 -7.36 13.84 4.52
N LEU A 90 -6.55 14.52 3.69
CA LEU A 90 -5.23 14.02 3.30
C LEU A 90 -4.23 14.06 4.44
N ASP A 91 -4.20 15.18 5.17
CA ASP A 91 -3.41 15.31 6.38
C ASP A 91 -3.85 14.27 7.42
N GLU A 92 -5.15 14.00 7.55
CA GLU A 92 -5.69 12.96 8.44
C GLU A 92 -5.35 11.54 7.97
N ALA A 93 -5.52 11.23 6.68
CA ALA A 93 -5.14 9.96 6.09
C ALA A 93 -3.64 9.67 6.25
N ALA A 94 -2.81 10.71 6.18
CA ALA A 94 -1.38 10.61 6.41
C ALA A 94 -0.94 10.85 7.87
N SER A 95 -1.85 11.29 8.74
CA SER A 95 -1.60 11.46 10.18
C SER A 95 -1.66 10.14 10.95
N GLY A 96 -2.05 9.05 10.27
CA GLY A 96 -1.94 7.71 10.79
C GLY A 96 -0.54 7.48 11.36
N SER A 97 -0.48 7.13 12.64
CA SER A 97 0.75 6.78 13.31
C SER A 97 0.98 5.27 13.20
N LEU A 98 2.20 4.89 12.83
CA LEU A 98 2.60 3.49 12.83
C LEU A 98 2.63 2.98 14.28
N ARG A 99 1.74 2.04 14.59
CA ARG A 99 1.67 1.40 15.91
C ARG A 99 2.54 0.16 15.98
N GLU A 100 2.41 -0.73 15.00
CA GLU A 100 3.06 -2.03 15.01
C GLU A 100 3.40 -2.50 13.60
N VAL A 101 4.46 -3.29 13.51
CA VAL A 101 4.84 -4.04 12.31
C VAL A 101 5.11 -5.47 12.72
N ALA A 102 4.46 -6.43 12.06
CA ALA A 102 4.73 -7.85 12.22
C ALA A 102 5.17 -8.44 10.88
N VAL A 103 6.24 -9.25 10.88
CA VAL A 103 6.74 -9.93 9.67
C VAL A 103 6.58 -11.43 9.85
N GLN A 104 5.94 -12.09 8.88
CA GLN A 104 5.74 -13.53 8.82
C GLN A 104 6.19 -14.05 7.45
N GLY A 105 7.42 -14.56 7.40
CA GLY A 105 8.01 -15.06 6.15
C GLY A 105 8.08 -13.99 5.07
N GLU A 106 7.32 -14.17 4.00
CA GLU A 106 7.25 -13.25 2.86
C GLU A 106 6.16 -12.17 3.01
N TRP A 107 5.41 -12.16 4.11
CA TRP A 107 4.34 -11.19 4.36
C TRP A 107 4.66 -10.30 5.56
N ALA A 108 4.07 -9.11 5.57
CA ALA A 108 4.10 -8.22 6.71
C ALA A 108 2.76 -7.55 6.94
N GLU A 109 2.41 -7.37 8.20
CA GLU A 109 1.28 -6.56 8.64
C GLU A 109 1.80 -5.23 9.17
N VAL A 110 1.10 -4.16 8.78
CA VAL A 110 1.29 -2.81 9.27
C VAL A 110 0.03 -2.40 9.99
N VAL A 111 0.16 -2.12 11.28
CA VAL A 111 -0.94 -1.62 12.12
C VAL A 111 -0.75 -0.12 12.30
N GLN A 112 -1.72 0.65 11.83
CA GLN A 112 -1.73 2.10 11.97
C GLN A 112 -2.93 2.58 12.80
N VAL A 113 -2.73 3.63 13.58
CA VAL A 113 -3.80 4.30 14.34
C VAL A 113 -3.94 5.70 13.80
N ARG A 114 -5.15 6.04 13.31
CA ARG A 114 -5.47 7.42 12.95
C ARG A 114 -6.15 8.13 14.13
N PRO A 115 -5.95 9.44 14.28
CA PRO A 115 -6.77 10.23 15.20
C PRO A 115 -8.25 10.04 14.88
N GLY A 116 -9.09 9.83 15.90
CA GLY A 116 -10.55 9.69 15.72
C GLY A 116 -11.05 8.29 15.37
N ASP A 117 -10.19 7.40 14.85
CA ASP A 117 -10.57 6.01 14.55
C ASP A 117 -10.72 5.19 15.87
N PRO A 118 -11.85 4.50 16.09
CA PRO A 118 -12.05 3.68 17.29
C PRO A 118 -11.24 2.39 17.27
N GLU A 119 -10.83 1.93 16.09
CA GLU A 119 -10.01 0.73 15.90
C GLU A 119 -8.79 1.04 15.01
N PRO A 120 -7.66 0.33 15.21
CA PRO A 120 -6.54 0.45 14.29
C PRO A 120 -6.91 -0.08 12.89
N SER A 121 -6.27 0.48 11.88
CA SER A 121 -6.30 -0.02 10.51
C SER A 121 -5.16 -1.00 10.28
N TYR A 122 -5.46 -2.08 9.54
CA TYR A 122 -4.52 -3.15 9.21
C TYR A 122 -4.28 -3.14 7.71
N SER A 123 -3.01 -3.05 7.31
CA SER A 123 -2.60 -3.02 5.91
C SER A 123 -1.47 -4.01 5.69
N TYR A 124 -1.43 -4.64 4.52
CA TYR A 124 -0.51 -5.76 4.28
C TYR A 124 0.51 -5.48 3.19
N MET A 125 1.73 -5.97 3.42
CA MET A 125 2.79 -5.99 2.42
C MET A 125 3.23 -7.42 2.13
N GLU A 126 3.73 -7.62 0.92
CA GLU A 126 4.42 -8.84 0.54
C GLU A 126 5.84 -8.55 0.06
N ARG A 127 6.69 -9.57 0.14
CA ARG A 127 8.04 -9.52 -0.40
C ARG A 127 7.99 -9.74 -1.91
N PHE A 128 7.98 -8.63 -2.65
CA PHE A 128 7.98 -8.63 -4.10
C PHE A 128 9.42 -8.48 -4.62
N GLY A 129 10.08 -9.62 -4.89
CA GLY A 129 11.50 -9.68 -5.18
C GLY A 129 12.34 -9.39 -3.93
N ASP A 130 13.24 -8.41 -4.00
CA ASP A 130 14.06 -7.98 -2.87
C ASP A 130 13.42 -6.82 -2.08
N ARG A 131 12.10 -6.58 -2.20
CA ARG A 131 11.47 -5.38 -1.61
C ARG A 131 10.10 -5.65 -1.02
N TRP A 132 9.75 -4.88 0.00
CA TRP A 132 8.40 -4.87 0.56
C TRP A 132 7.47 -3.99 -0.27
N ARG A 133 6.31 -4.49 -0.66
CA ARG A 133 5.32 -3.76 -1.46
C ARG A 133 3.92 -4.00 -0.92
N TRP A 134 3.08 -2.96 -0.95
CA TRP A 134 1.68 -3.08 -0.55
C TRP A 134 0.96 -4.12 -1.41
N SER A 135 0.19 -4.99 -0.77
CA SER A 135 -0.52 -6.09 -1.41
C SER A 135 -1.96 -6.15 -0.93
N HIS A 136 -2.87 -6.52 -1.84
CA HIS A 136 -4.26 -6.83 -1.51
C HIS A 136 -4.49 -8.35 -1.33
N ARG A 137 -3.49 -9.19 -1.60
CA ARG A 137 -3.64 -10.66 -1.59
C ARG A 137 -3.56 -11.26 -0.19
N VAL A 138 -3.01 -10.53 0.76
CA VAL A 138 -2.86 -10.97 2.13
C VAL A 138 -4.13 -10.55 2.90
N LEU A 139 -4.73 -11.52 3.58
CA LEU A 139 -5.94 -11.34 4.36
C LEU A 139 -5.61 -11.21 5.85
N PHE A 140 -6.47 -10.53 6.59
CA PHE A 140 -6.37 -10.42 8.05
C PHE A 140 -6.31 -11.79 8.76
N ALA A 141 -7.02 -12.79 8.24
CA ALA A 141 -7.04 -14.14 8.79
C ALA A 141 -5.68 -14.85 8.79
N GLU A 142 -4.76 -14.45 7.90
CA GLU A 142 -3.41 -15.01 7.85
C GLU A 142 -2.55 -14.56 9.04
N PHE A 143 -2.79 -13.35 9.56
CA PHE A 143 -2.06 -12.79 10.70
C PHE A 143 -2.77 -13.01 12.05
N HIS A 144 -4.11 -13.12 12.03
CA HIS A 144 -4.94 -13.25 13.22
C HIS A 144 -5.86 -14.50 13.14
N PRO A 145 -5.31 -15.72 13.00
CA PRO A 145 -6.11 -16.93 12.86
C PRO A 145 -7.00 -17.21 14.09
N GLU A 146 -6.61 -16.72 15.27
CA GLU A 146 -7.39 -16.79 16.51
C GLU A 146 -8.66 -15.92 16.46
N LYS A 147 -8.65 -14.86 15.67
CA LYS A 147 -9.83 -14.00 15.43
C LYS A 147 -10.64 -14.47 14.23
N CYS A 148 -10.06 -15.33 13.40
CA CYS A 148 -10.70 -15.88 12.21
C CYS A 148 -10.77 -17.41 12.22
N PRO A 149 -11.38 -18.04 13.26
CA PRO A 149 -11.52 -19.49 13.28
C PRO A 149 -12.26 -19.98 12.03
N GLN A 150 -11.69 -21.01 11.40
CA GLN A 150 -12.31 -21.71 10.28
C GLN A 150 -13.64 -22.29 10.72
N VAL A 151 -14.67 -22.15 9.89
CA VAL A 151 -15.99 -22.72 10.17
C VAL A 151 -15.87 -24.24 10.19
N THR A 152 -16.00 -24.83 11.37
CA THR A 152 -16.17 -26.29 11.48
C THR A 152 -17.65 -26.58 11.70
N TRP A 153 -18.07 -27.83 11.51
CA TRP A 153 -19.47 -28.26 11.70
C TRP A 153 -20.04 -27.93 13.09
N ASN A 154 -19.19 -27.64 14.09
CA ASN A 154 -19.57 -27.37 15.48
C ASN A 154 -19.37 -25.90 15.90
N ASP A 155 -18.80 -25.04 15.05
CA ASP A 155 -18.57 -23.64 15.37
C ASP A 155 -19.21 -22.74 14.32
N SER A 156 -20.12 -21.87 14.76
CA SER A 156 -20.52 -20.71 13.96
C SER A 156 -19.27 -19.86 13.74
N GLY A 157 -18.79 -19.82 12.50
CA GLY A 157 -17.58 -19.11 12.09
C GLY A 157 -17.43 -17.69 12.64
N SER A 158 -16.20 -17.15 12.54
CA SER A 158 -15.89 -15.81 13.02
C SER A 158 -16.90 -14.74 12.56
N GLN A 159 -17.31 -13.90 13.51
CA GLN A 159 -18.12 -12.70 13.27
C GLN A 159 -17.26 -11.47 12.97
N ASP A 160 -15.92 -11.56 13.03
CA ASP A 160 -15.06 -10.42 12.76
C ASP A 160 -15.12 -10.07 11.26
N PRO A 161 -15.65 -8.90 10.89
CA PRO A 161 -15.84 -8.51 9.50
C PRO A 161 -14.50 -8.44 8.73
N ARG A 162 -13.37 -8.29 9.43
CA ARG A 162 -12.03 -8.20 8.82
C ARG A 162 -11.54 -9.52 8.26
N CYS A 163 -12.07 -10.66 8.70
CA CYS A 163 -11.63 -11.98 8.24
C CYS A 163 -11.82 -12.20 6.73
N ARG A 164 -12.60 -11.35 6.05
CA ARG A 164 -12.81 -11.37 4.59
C ARG A 164 -12.28 -10.13 3.87
N LEU A 165 -11.71 -9.16 4.60
CA LEU A 165 -11.22 -7.93 4.01
C LEU A 165 -9.83 -8.14 3.41
N GLU A 166 -9.73 -7.88 2.11
CA GLU A 166 -8.46 -7.63 1.45
C GLU A 166 -7.97 -6.24 1.83
N SER A 167 -6.65 -6.06 2.01
CA SER A 167 -6.07 -4.73 2.25
C SER A 167 -6.30 -3.83 1.03
N LEU A 168 -7.37 -3.03 1.11
CA LEU A 168 -7.65 -1.94 0.20
C LEU A 168 -7.17 -0.64 0.85
N PHE A 169 -6.35 0.12 0.12
CA PHE A 169 -6.19 1.56 0.32
C PHE A 169 -7.63 2.09 0.38
N PRO A 170 -7.96 2.86 1.43
CA PRO A 170 -9.31 2.90 1.98
C PRO A 170 -10.33 2.99 0.85
N PRO A 171 -11.16 1.94 0.66
CA PRO A 171 -12.29 2.05 -0.23
C PRO A 171 -13.22 3.06 0.43
N ASP A 172 -13.40 4.19 -0.26
CA ASP A 172 -14.48 5.14 -0.04
C ASP A 172 -14.45 5.92 1.29
N ALA A 173 -13.92 7.14 1.22
CA ALA A 173 -14.43 8.27 2.00
C ALA A 173 -15.76 8.81 1.41
N SER A 174 -16.57 7.93 0.82
CA SER A 174 -17.88 8.24 0.25
C SER A 174 -18.88 7.19 0.72
N GLY A 175 -19.37 7.37 1.95
CA GLY A 175 -20.28 6.41 2.56
C GLY A 175 -20.88 6.84 3.90
N GLN A 176 -21.28 8.11 4.02
CA GLN A 176 -22.48 8.56 4.76
C GLN A 176 -22.70 10.07 4.58
#